data_AF-A0A1Y6G4R0-F1
#
_entry.id   AF-A0A1Y6G4R0-F1
#
_cell.length_a   1.000
_cell.length_b   1.000
_cell.length_c   1.000
_cell.angle_alpha   90.00
_cell.angle_beta   90.00
_cell.angle_gamma   90.00
#
_symmetry.space_group_name_H-M   'P 1'
#
loop_
_entity.id
_entity.type
_entity.pdbx_description
1 polymer ?
#
loop_
_entity_poly.entity_id
_entity_poly.type
_entity_poly.pdbx_seq_one_letter_code
_entity_poly.pdbx_strand_id
1 'polypeptide(L)'
;MSIQVGLGIYYVFVPPEEDEIKRGTNGELLPKQHQCHLQEQLYCKLDQSNYINHFDNPAERNRNDIWWVELDGSNIDEVIVDIRKSFIDDGLKWYKNNTDLETAFATIENEHNGYNKYYKAKHFAEYLRDYTKLDMYNHLFEQERKRIGTLFE
;
A
#
# COMPACT_ATOMS: atom_id res chain seq x y z
N MET A 1 6.95 18.72 -12.97
CA MET A 1 6.55 18.24 -11.62
C MET A 1 5.97 16.84 -11.77
N SER A 2 5.98 16.01 -10.73
CA SER A 2 5.38 14.68 -10.76
C SER A 2 4.46 14.48 -9.56
N ILE A 3 3.41 13.68 -9.75
CA ILE A 3 2.47 13.30 -8.70
C ILE A 3 2.41 11.77 -8.67
N GLN A 4 2.55 11.20 -7.48
CA GLN A 4 2.29 9.79 -7.19
C GLN A 4 1.12 9.71 -6.21
N VAL A 5 0.20 8.77 -6.46
CA VAL A 5 -0.97 8.59 -5.61
C VAL A 5 -0.97 7.17 -5.04
N GLY A 6 -0.66 7.08 -3.75
CA GLY A 6 -0.69 5.84 -2.97
C GLY A 6 -1.92 5.77 -2.08
N LEU A 7 -2.49 4.58 -1.96
CA LEU A 7 -3.59 4.25 -1.06
C LEU A 7 -3.07 3.39 0.09
N GLY A 8 -3.78 3.44 1.22
CA GLY A 8 -3.46 2.61 2.35
C GLY A 8 -4.65 2.35 3.27
N ILE A 9 -4.69 1.17 3.87
CA ILE A 9 -5.62 0.80 4.93
C ILE A 9 -4.84 0.43 6.19
N TYR A 10 -5.20 1.07 7.29
CA TYR A 10 -4.65 0.82 8.61
C TYR A 10 -5.68 0.13 9.50
N TYR A 11 -5.41 -1.11 9.87
CA TYR A 11 -6.23 -1.89 10.79
C TYR A 11 -5.76 -1.66 12.23
N VAL A 12 -6.63 -1.07 13.06
CA VAL A 12 -6.29 -0.68 14.44
C VAL A 12 -5.98 -1.85 15.38
N PHE A 13 -6.34 -3.07 15.00
CA PHE A 13 -6.07 -4.28 15.77
C PHE A 13 -4.70 -4.90 15.45
N VAL A 14 -4.03 -4.45 14.40
CA VAL A 14 -2.66 -4.84 14.10
C VAL A 14 -1.75 -3.79 14.74
N PRO A 15 -0.90 -4.16 15.72
CA PRO A 15 -0.03 -3.18 16.37
C PRO A 15 0.98 -2.59 15.36
N PRO A 16 1.35 -1.31 15.48
CA PRO A 16 2.40 -0.73 14.65
C PRO A 16 3.76 -1.34 15.01
N GLU A 17 4.55 -1.72 14.00
CA GLU A 17 5.91 -2.25 14.20
C GLU A 17 6.94 -1.13 14.36
N GLU A 18 6.76 -0.02 13.65
CA GLU A 18 7.69 1.11 13.61
C GLU A 18 6.93 2.44 13.68
N ASP A 19 7.57 3.43 14.28
CA ASP A 19 7.13 4.82 14.46
C ASP A 19 5.76 5.01 15.15
N GLU A 20 5.67 6.04 15.98
CA GLU A 20 4.39 6.42 16.56
C GLU A 20 3.43 6.89 15.45
N ILE A 21 2.24 6.28 15.36
CA ILE A 21 1.19 6.76 14.47
C ILE A 21 0.71 8.11 14.99
N LYS A 22 0.92 9.16 14.18
CA LYS A 22 0.50 10.52 14.52
C LYS A 22 -0.99 10.54 14.87
N ARG A 23 -1.34 11.28 15.92
CA ARG A 23 -2.73 11.56 16.28
C ARG A 23 -3.16 12.95 15.81
N GLY A 24 -4.39 13.03 15.30
CA GLY A 24 -5.03 14.29 14.98
C GLY A 24 -5.58 14.99 16.23
N THR A 25 -6.23 16.14 16.03
CA THR A 25 -6.74 16.97 17.12
C THR A 25 -7.88 16.31 17.90
N ASN A 26 -8.58 15.35 17.29
CA ASN A 26 -9.69 14.62 17.93
C ASN A 26 -9.24 13.22 18.39
N GLY A 27 -7.93 12.95 18.41
CA GLY A 27 -7.35 11.67 18.82
C GLY A 27 -7.38 10.57 17.75
N GLU A 28 -7.87 10.87 16.54
CA GLU A 28 -7.88 9.96 15.40
C GLU A 28 -6.45 9.62 14.96
N LEU A 29 -6.25 8.39 14.49
CA LEU A 29 -4.96 7.96 13.94
C LEU A 29 -4.81 8.51 12.51
N LEU A 30 -3.64 9.08 12.22
CA LEU A 30 -3.27 9.64 10.92
C LEU A 30 -2.05 8.88 10.35
N PRO A 31 -2.21 7.60 9.98
CA PRO A 31 -1.11 6.80 9.43
C PRO A 31 -0.67 7.35 8.08
N LYS A 32 0.64 7.37 7.84
CA LYS A 32 1.20 7.58 6.50
C LYS A 32 1.03 6.29 5.68
N GLN A 33 1.09 6.40 4.35
CA GLN A 33 0.93 5.25 3.46
C GLN A 33 1.82 4.06 3.84
N HIS A 34 3.11 4.29 4.10
CA HIS A 34 4.05 3.22 4.46
C HIS A 34 3.76 2.57 5.83
N GLN A 35 2.97 3.23 6.69
CA GLN A 35 2.53 2.69 7.98
C GLN A 35 1.24 1.87 7.85
N CYS A 36 0.59 1.88 6.68
CA CYS A 36 -0.60 1.08 6.41
C CYS A 36 -0.25 -0.38 6.13
N HIS A 37 -1.13 -1.28 6.56
CA HIS A 37 -0.93 -2.72 6.48
C HIS A 37 -1.22 -3.28 5.09
N LEU A 38 -2.19 -2.69 4.40
CA LEU A 38 -2.41 -2.87 2.98
C LEU A 38 -2.15 -1.55 2.28
N GLN A 39 -1.45 -1.61 1.17
CA GLN A 39 -1.06 -0.47 0.36
C GLN A 39 -1.34 -0.80 -1.11
N GLU A 40 -1.71 0.21 -1.87
CA GLU A 40 -1.96 0.10 -3.31
C GLU A 40 -1.48 1.35 -4.00
N GLN A 41 -1.06 1.23 -5.25
CA GLN A 41 -0.68 2.37 -6.07
C GLN A 41 -1.69 2.57 -7.18
N LEU A 42 -2.11 3.83 -7.37
CA LEU A 42 -2.92 4.18 -8.53
C LEU A 42 -2.02 4.45 -9.73
N TYR A 43 -2.51 4.06 -10.90
CA TYR A 43 -1.78 4.18 -12.15
C TYR A 43 -2.42 5.24 -13.05
N CYS A 44 -1.55 6.01 -13.71
CA CYS A 44 -1.86 6.98 -14.74
C CYS A 44 -2.41 6.27 -15.97
N LYS A 45 -3.57 6.74 -16.45
CA LYS A 45 -4.22 6.26 -17.68
C LYS A 45 -4.23 7.34 -18.77
N LEU A 46 -3.78 8.55 -18.45
CA LEU A 46 -3.59 9.64 -19.39
C LEU A 46 -2.42 9.32 -20.35
N ASP A 47 -2.61 9.55 -21.65
CA ASP A 47 -1.50 9.47 -22.60
C ASP A 47 -0.58 10.68 -22.44
N GLN A 48 0.57 10.45 -21.80
CA GLN A 48 1.60 11.46 -21.61
C GLN A 48 2.83 11.22 -22.49
N SER A 49 2.68 10.44 -23.58
CA SER A 49 3.79 10.06 -24.47
C SER A 49 4.58 11.26 -24.97
N ASN A 50 3.90 12.35 -25.32
CA ASN A 50 4.54 13.59 -25.77
C ASN A 50 5.49 14.19 -24.73
N TYR A 51 5.15 14.09 -23.44
CA TYR A 51 6.00 14.59 -22.36
C TYR A 51 7.15 13.62 -22.09
N ILE A 52 6.85 12.35 -21.84
CA ILE A 52 7.82 11.36 -21.36
C ILE A 52 8.82 10.93 -22.41
N ASN A 53 8.50 11.01 -23.71
CA ASN A 53 9.43 10.62 -24.79
C ASN A 53 10.75 11.43 -24.80
N HIS A 54 10.77 12.59 -24.15
CA HIS A 54 11.97 13.41 -23.97
C HIS A 54 12.94 12.88 -22.90
N PHE A 55 12.53 11.90 -22.08
CA PHE A 55 13.41 11.32 -21.07
C PHE A 55 14.44 10.38 -21.69
N ASP A 56 15.71 10.59 -21.33
CA ASP A 56 16.82 9.75 -21.77
C ASP A 56 16.72 8.32 -21.22
N ASN A 57 16.17 8.16 -20.02
CA ASN A 57 16.04 6.87 -19.34
C ASN A 57 14.80 6.10 -19.85
N PRO A 58 14.96 4.93 -20.51
CA PRO A 58 13.84 4.12 -20.96
C PRO A 58 12.92 3.67 -19.82
N ALA A 59 13.45 3.49 -18.60
CA ALA A 59 12.63 3.11 -17.45
C ALA A 59 11.59 4.20 -17.15
N GLU A 60 12.00 5.47 -17.12
CA GLU A 60 11.10 6.62 -16.86
C GLU A 60 10.04 6.76 -17.96
N ARG A 61 10.37 6.45 -19.22
CA ARG A 61 9.41 6.47 -20.34
C ARG A 61 8.30 5.41 -20.23
N ASN A 62 8.55 4.34 -19.49
CA ASN A 62 7.61 3.23 -19.35
C ASN A 62 6.82 3.28 -18.04
N ARG A 63 7.05 4.30 -17.20
CA ARG A 63 6.34 4.45 -15.92
C ARG A 63 4.92 4.91 -16.15
N ASN A 64 3.97 4.15 -15.63
CA ASN A 64 2.57 4.52 -15.53
C ASN A 64 2.14 4.79 -14.08
N ASP A 65 3.09 4.80 -13.15
CA ASP A 65 2.85 4.90 -11.71
C ASP A 65 2.98 6.36 -11.21
N ILE A 66 3.22 7.29 -12.15
CA ILE A 66 3.40 8.72 -11.97
C ILE A 66 2.52 9.48 -12.97
N TRP A 67 1.93 10.58 -12.52
CA TRP A 67 1.39 11.63 -13.38
C TRP A 67 2.41 12.75 -13.52
N TRP A 68 2.77 13.09 -14.74
CA TRP A 68 3.68 14.20 -15.03
C TRP A 68 2.90 15.49 -15.24
N VAL A 69 3.37 16.57 -14.63
CA VAL A 69 2.84 17.92 -14.83
C VAL A 69 3.91 18.76 -15.52
N GLU A 70 3.53 19.39 -16.63
CA GLU A 70 4.40 20.26 -17.41
C GLU A 70 4.91 21.45 -16.58
N LEU A 71 6.02 22.05 -17.02
CA LEU A 71 6.65 23.15 -16.27
C LEU A 71 5.77 24.40 -16.21
N ASP A 72 4.96 24.63 -17.24
CA ASP A 72 3.99 25.73 -17.29
C ASP A 72 2.64 25.36 -16.66
N GLY A 73 2.48 24.10 -16.21
CA GLY A 73 1.25 23.58 -15.62
C GLY A 73 0.11 23.40 -16.61
N SER A 74 0.35 23.47 -17.93
CA SER A 74 -0.68 23.45 -18.97
C SER A 74 -1.60 22.22 -18.91
N ASN A 75 -1.10 21.09 -18.43
CA ASN A 75 -1.83 19.83 -18.35
C ASN A 75 -2.38 19.47 -16.95
N ILE A 76 -2.32 20.40 -15.97
CA ILE A 76 -2.67 20.08 -14.58
C ILE A 76 -4.13 19.63 -14.41
N ASP A 77 -5.06 20.23 -15.16
CA ASP A 77 -6.48 19.89 -15.09
C ASP A 77 -6.74 18.46 -15.58
N GLU A 78 -6.05 18.04 -16.65
CA GLU A 78 -6.14 16.68 -17.18
C GLU A 78 -5.58 15.67 -16.20
N VAL A 79 -4.44 15.98 -15.56
CA VAL A 79 -3.84 15.14 -14.52
C VAL A 79 -4.79 14.96 -13.33
N ILE A 80 -5.40 16.03 -12.83
CA ILE A 80 -6.35 15.95 -11.71
C ILE A 80 -7.58 15.11 -12.09
N VAL A 81 -8.10 15.30 -13.30
CA VAL A 81 -9.25 14.52 -13.80
C VAL A 81 -8.89 13.04 -13.92
N ASP A 82 -7.70 12.70 -14.39
CA ASP A 82 -7.26 11.30 -14.51
C ASP A 82 -7.05 10.65 -13.14
N ILE A 83 -6.39 11.33 -12.20
CA ILE A 83 -6.25 10.87 -10.81
C ILE A 83 -7.63 10.58 -10.19
N ARG A 84 -8.59 11.49 -10.37
CA ARG A 84 -9.96 11.30 -9.89
C ARG A 84 -10.59 10.04 -10.49
N LYS A 85 -10.43 9.82 -11.81
CA LYS A 85 -10.96 8.63 -12.49
C LYS A 85 -10.29 7.36 -11.97
N SER A 86 -8.96 7.30 -11.89
CA SER A 86 -8.24 6.16 -11.33
C SER A 86 -8.65 5.86 -9.88
N PHE A 87 -8.91 6.88 -9.06
CA PHE A 87 -9.46 6.66 -7.73
C PHE A 87 -10.86 6.07 -7.75
N ILE A 88 -11.77 6.58 -8.59
CA ILE A 88 -13.15 6.07 -8.66
C ILE A 88 -13.19 4.63 -9.19
N ASP A 89 -12.43 4.34 -10.23
CA ASP A 89 -12.47 3.06 -10.93
C ASP A 89 -11.73 1.95 -10.18
N ASP A 90 -10.50 2.25 -9.73
CA ASP A 90 -9.62 1.26 -9.13
C ASP A 90 -9.55 1.42 -7.61
N GLY A 91 -9.28 2.64 -7.14
CA GLY A 91 -9.03 2.91 -5.71
C GLY A 91 -10.24 2.63 -4.83
N LEU A 92 -11.42 3.09 -5.20
CA LEU A 92 -12.65 2.89 -4.44
C LEU A 92 -13.05 1.41 -4.41
N LYS A 93 -12.84 0.70 -5.52
CA LYS A 93 -13.06 -0.75 -5.59
C LYS A 93 -12.10 -1.48 -4.66
N TRP A 94 -10.82 -1.13 -4.70
CA TRP A 94 -9.81 -1.68 -3.80
C TRP A 94 -10.14 -1.44 -2.33
N TYR A 95 -10.55 -0.22 -1.96
CA TYR A 95 -10.97 0.10 -0.60
C TYR A 95 -12.17 -0.75 -0.16
N LYS A 96 -13.23 -0.82 -0.97
CA LYS A 96 -14.44 -1.60 -0.63
C LYS A 96 -14.14 -3.09 -0.44
N ASN A 97 -13.27 -3.65 -1.27
CA ASN A 97 -12.87 -5.05 -1.14
C ASN A 97 -12.10 -5.29 0.17
N ASN A 98 -11.20 -4.37 0.53
CA ASN A 98 -10.34 -4.56 1.69
C ASN A 98 -10.90 -3.98 3.00
N THR A 99 -12.11 -3.40 3.00
CA THR A 99 -12.86 -3.18 4.23
C THR A 99 -13.52 -4.46 4.75
N ASP A 100 -13.73 -5.45 3.89
CA ASP A 100 -14.09 -6.79 4.32
C ASP A 100 -12.83 -7.51 4.84
N LEU A 101 -12.87 -7.96 6.10
CA LEU A 101 -11.69 -8.47 6.78
C LEU A 101 -11.23 -9.83 6.25
N GLU A 102 -12.15 -10.68 5.77
CA GLU A 102 -11.79 -11.96 5.16
C GLU A 102 -11.06 -11.75 3.84
N THR A 103 -11.53 -10.82 3.02
CA THR A 103 -10.90 -10.43 1.76
C THR A 103 -9.55 -9.74 1.99
N ALA A 104 -9.46 -8.85 2.98
CA ALA A 104 -8.20 -8.24 3.38
C ALA A 104 -7.19 -9.28 3.88
N PHE A 105 -7.65 -10.25 4.68
CA PHE A 105 -6.80 -11.33 5.15
C PHE A 105 -6.28 -12.16 3.98
N ALA A 106 -7.15 -12.59 3.06
CA ALA A 106 -6.75 -13.32 1.86
C ALA A 106 -5.75 -12.52 0.99
N THR A 107 -5.88 -11.20 0.92
CA THR A 107 -4.92 -10.33 0.24
C THR A 107 -3.54 -10.41 0.90
N ILE A 108 -3.48 -10.30 2.24
CA ILE A 108 -2.23 -10.48 3.01
C ILE A 108 -1.65 -11.88 2.79
N GLU A 109 -2.47 -12.92 2.77
CA GLU A 109 -2.02 -14.30 2.56
C GLU A 109 -1.41 -14.53 1.16
N ASN A 110 -1.73 -13.68 0.18
CA ASN A 110 -1.17 -13.72 -1.17
C ASN A 110 0.08 -12.87 -1.35
N GLU A 111 0.49 -12.07 -0.36
CA GLU A 111 1.73 -11.31 -0.41
C GLU A 111 2.98 -12.23 -0.45
N HIS A 112 4.13 -11.67 -0.79
CA HIS A 112 5.39 -12.39 -0.71
C HIS A 112 5.67 -12.86 0.72
N ASN A 113 6.11 -14.11 0.85
CA ASN A 113 6.44 -14.69 2.15
C ASN A 113 7.57 -13.91 2.82
N GLY A 114 7.34 -13.50 4.07
CA GLY A 114 8.32 -12.73 4.81
C GLY A 114 7.75 -12.23 6.12
N TYR A 115 8.62 -11.59 6.89
CA TYR A 115 8.33 -11.09 8.23
C TYR A 115 7.06 -10.22 8.29
N ASN A 116 6.96 -9.18 7.46
CA ASN A 116 5.82 -8.26 7.44
C ASN A 116 4.50 -8.98 7.13
N LYS A 117 4.50 -9.94 6.20
CA LYS A 117 3.32 -10.74 5.86
C LYS A 117 2.85 -11.52 7.07
N TYR A 118 3.74 -12.28 7.70
CA TYR A 118 3.36 -13.14 8.82
C TYR A 118 2.99 -12.35 10.07
N TYR A 119 3.60 -11.19 10.28
CA TYR A 119 3.21 -10.26 11.33
C TYR A 119 1.76 -9.81 11.17
N LYS A 120 1.38 -9.34 9.98
CA LYS A 120 -0.02 -8.97 9.70
C LYS A 120 -0.96 -10.18 9.80
N ALA A 121 -0.57 -11.30 9.20
CA ALA A 121 -1.40 -12.50 9.10
C ALA A 121 -1.76 -13.10 10.47
N LYS A 122 -0.84 -13.15 11.43
CA LYS A 122 -1.16 -13.66 12.79
C LYS A 122 -2.19 -12.76 13.49
N HIS A 123 -2.10 -11.44 13.35
CA HIS A 123 -3.03 -10.52 14.00
C HIS A 123 -4.42 -10.54 13.33
N PHE A 124 -4.48 -10.75 12.02
CA PHE A 124 -5.74 -11.03 11.33
C PHE A 124 -6.37 -12.34 11.78
N ALA A 125 -5.59 -13.43 11.88
CA ALA A 125 -6.09 -14.72 12.35
C ALA A 125 -6.62 -14.64 13.79
N GLU A 126 -5.90 -13.93 14.67
CA GLU A 126 -6.34 -13.68 16.04
C GLU A 126 -7.65 -12.89 16.08
N TYR A 127 -7.74 -11.80 15.33
CA TYR A 127 -8.95 -10.96 15.27
C TYR A 127 -10.17 -11.73 14.76
N LEU A 128 -9.99 -12.55 13.72
CA LEU A 128 -11.02 -13.39 13.12
C LEU A 128 -11.28 -14.69 13.90
N ARG A 129 -10.53 -14.96 14.98
CA ARG A 129 -10.62 -16.17 15.81
C ARG A 129 -10.38 -17.47 15.04
N ASP A 130 -9.56 -17.41 13.99
CA ASP A 130 -9.07 -18.60 13.27
C ASP A 130 -7.80 -19.10 13.97
N TYR A 131 -7.99 -19.88 15.03
CA TYR A 131 -6.88 -20.37 15.85
C TYR A 131 -5.95 -21.33 15.09
N THR A 132 -6.45 -22.05 14.08
CA THR A 132 -5.62 -22.91 13.24
C THR A 132 -4.65 -22.09 12.41
N LYS A 133 -5.12 -21.01 11.77
CA LYS A 133 -4.23 -20.09 11.06
C LYS A 133 -3.33 -19.30 12.01
N LEU A 134 -3.81 -18.94 13.19
CA LEU A 134 -3.03 -18.23 14.19
C LEU A 134 -1.77 -19.02 14.60
N ASP A 135 -1.94 -20.30 14.92
CA ASP A 135 -0.81 -21.17 15.29
C ASP A 135 0.20 -21.31 14.14
N MET A 136 -0.30 -21.50 12.91
CA MET A 136 0.53 -21.55 11.72
C MET A 136 1.32 -20.25 11.50
N TYR A 137 0.66 -19.10 11.56
CA TYR A 137 1.32 -17.80 11.31
C TYR A 137 2.25 -17.38 12.45
N ASN A 138 1.96 -17.76 13.69
CA ASN A 138 2.91 -17.59 14.80
C ASN A 138 4.19 -18.39 14.53
N HIS A 139 4.08 -19.64 14.08
CA HIS A 139 5.24 -20.45 13.75
C HIS A 139 6.08 -19.84 12.61
N LEU A 140 5.44 -19.44 11.50
CA LEU A 140 6.10 -18.83 10.36
C LEU A 140 6.73 -17.47 10.69
N PHE A 141 6.05 -16.65 11.49
CA PHE A 141 6.57 -15.38 11.98
C PHE A 141 7.85 -15.58 12.80
N GLU A 142 7.86 -16.54 13.72
CA GLU A 142 9.02 -16.84 14.56
C GLU A 142 10.21 -17.35 13.75
N GLN A 143 9.97 -18.14 12.71
CA GLN A 143 11.03 -18.58 11.78
C GLN A 143 11.65 -17.39 11.05
N GLU A 144 10.83 -16.50 10.48
CA GLU A 144 11.32 -15.31 9.78
C GLU A 144 12.04 -14.33 10.71
N ARG A 145 11.51 -14.14 11.93
CA ARG A 145 12.15 -13.29 12.95
C ARG A 145 13.56 -13.78 13.28
N LYS A 146 13.74 -15.09 13.46
CA LYS A 146 15.07 -15.69 13.69
C LYS A 146 15.99 -15.51 12.50
N ARG A 147 15.49 -15.78 11.28
CA ARG A 147 16.25 -15.61 10.04
C ARG A 147 16.79 -14.19 9.88
N ILE A 148 15.97 -13.19 10.17
CA ILE A 148 16.36 -11.78 10.12
C ILE A 148 17.34 -11.44 11.24
N GLY A 149 17.09 -11.90 12.48
CA GLY A 149 18.01 -11.69 13.60
C GLY A 149 19.43 -12.21 13.32
N THR A 150 19.55 -13.39 12.71
CA THR A 150 20.85 -13.97 12.33
C THR A 150 21.58 -13.23 11.21
N LEU A 151 20.92 -12.33 10.46
CA LEU A 151 21.58 -11.52 9.43
C LEU A 151 22.29 -10.28 10.01
N PHE A 152 22.05 -9.97 11.28
CA PHE A 152 22.61 -8.81 11.97
C PHE A 152 23.57 -9.19 13.11
N GLU A 153 23.90 -10.48 13.24
CA GLU A 153 24.96 -11.04 14.12
C GLU A 153 26.23 -11.32 13.31
#